data_AF-A0A1Q9K686-F1
#
_entry.id   AF-A0A1Q9K686-F1
#
_cell.length_a   1.000
_cell.length_b   1.000
_cell.length_c   1.000
_cell.angle_alpha   90.00
_cell.angle_beta   90.00
_cell.angle_gamma   90.00
#
_symmetry.space_group_name_H-M   'P 1'
#
loop_
_entity.id
_entity.type
_entity.pdbx_description
1 polymer ?
#
loop_
_entity_poly.entity_id
_entity_poly.type
_entity_poly.pdbx_seq_one_letter_code
_entity_poly.pdbx_strand_id
1 'polypeptide(L)'
;MAVGLNLKEPYRQYQKVYNSDYFVDKSEILEEIVPLLNTEACYVCVTRPRRFGKTLIAQLLAAYFTKNMASSKIFDTLKVSNQPFYKEELNQHNVIYIDFSNMPRQCSEYEQYENYHQEKIIKAVARAYPDILADEQDAVWDVLDNVFEETGDQFIFIIDEWDASFQMPWCSEKNRECFILFLSNLSSSRKKTPTSKVGDELRLLPT
;
A
#
# COMPACT_ATOMS: atom_id res chain seq x y z
N MET A 1 13.18 -0.42 -3.94
CA MET A 1 12.99 0.92 -3.34
C MET A 1 11.88 1.59 -4.12
N ALA A 2 10.75 1.87 -3.47
CA ALA A 2 9.53 2.16 -4.21
C ALA A 2 8.57 2.99 -3.35
N VAL A 3 8.38 4.25 -3.74
CA VAL A 3 7.23 5.07 -3.33
C VAL A 3 6.59 5.58 -4.62
N GLY A 4 5.34 5.23 -4.86
CA GLY A 4 4.61 5.70 -6.03
C GLY A 4 3.52 4.76 -6.52
N LEU A 5 2.87 5.19 -7.59
CA LEU A 5 1.73 4.54 -8.22
C LEU A 5 2.16 3.56 -9.32
N ASN A 6 1.58 2.36 -9.32
CA ASN A 6 1.73 1.30 -10.32
C ASN A 6 3.19 0.97 -10.66
N LEU A 7 4.02 0.83 -9.62
CA LEU A 7 5.46 0.64 -9.75
C LEU A 7 5.82 -0.75 -10.29
N LYS A 8 6.78 -0.80 -11.23
CA LYS A 8 7.35 -2.05 -11.79
C LYS A 8 8.34 -2.75 -10.86
N GLU A 9 8.87 -2.03 -9.87
CA GLU A 9 9.93 -2.54 -8.99
C GLU A 9 9.48 -3.71 -8.10
N PRO A 10 8.33 -3.65 -7.39
CA PRO A 10 7.84 -4.80 -6.62
C PRO A 10 7.65 -6.07 -7.48
N TYR A 11 7.11 -5.92 -8.70
CA TYR A 11 7.00 -7.04 -9.64
C TYR A 11 8.37 -7.63 -10.01
N ARG A 12 9.37 -6.80 -10.32
CA ARG A 12 10.73 -7.27 -10.62
C ARG A 12 11.36 -7.99 -9.43
N GLN A 13 11.10 -7.53 -8.21
CA GLN A 13 11.58 -8.18 -7.00
C GLN A 13 10.90 -9.53 -6.79
N TYR A 14 9.58 -9.60 -6.96
CA TYR A 14 8.83 -10.85 -6.92
C TYR A 14 9.32 -11.84 -7.99
N GLN A 15 9.58 -11.37 -9.20
CA GLN A 15 10.13 -12.19 -10.29
C GLN A 15 11.49 -12.82 -9.93
N LYS A 16 12.35 -12.10 -9.22
CA LYS A 16 13.62 -12.66 -8.72
C LYS A 16 13.40 -13.77 -7.71
N VAL A 17 12.39 -13.63 -6.85
CA VAL A 17 12.03 -14.67 -5.87
C VAL A 17 11.42 -15.88 -6.57
N TYR A 18 10.55 -15.67 -7.54
CA TYR A 18 9.97 -16.73 -8.38
C TYR A 18 11.06 -17.55 -9.11
N ASN A 19 12.07 -16.88 -9.65
CA ASN A 19 13.18 -17.53 -10.35
C ASN A 19 14.25 -18.13 -9.40
N SER A 20 14.05 -18.12 -8.09
CA SER A 20 15.02 -18.67 -7.14
C SER A 20 14.93 -20.20 -7.04
N ASP A 21 16.05 -20.86 -6.77
CA ASP A 21 16.14 -22.33 -6.69
C ASP A 21 15.18 -22.94 -5.65
N TYR A 22 14.83 -22.17 -4.62
CA TYR A 22 13.96 -22.58 -3.52
C TYR A 22 12.71 -21.70 -3.42
N PHE A 23 12.04 -21.48 -4.55
CA PHE A 23 10.76 -20.79 -4.57
C PHE A 23 9.67 -21.61 -3.86
N VAL A 24 8.97 -20.96 -2.93
CA VAL A 24 7.77 -21.50 -2.28
C VAL A 24 6.60 -20.63 -2.69
N ASP A 25 5.59 -21.24 -3.31
CA ASP A 25 4.37 -20.55 -3.70
C ASP A 25 3.61 -20.11 -2.45
N LYS A 26 3.33 -18.81 -2.36
CA LYS A 26 2.55 -18.15 -1.30
C LYS A 26 1.33 -17.41 -1.84
N SER A 27 0.95 -17.68 -3.09
CA SER A 27 -0.16 -17.00 -3.77
C SER A 27 -1.52 -17.31 -3.18
N GLU A 28 -1.66 -18.41 -2.42
CA GLU A 28 -2.87 -18.77 -1.65
C GLU A 28 -3.31 -17.65 -0.68
N ILE A 29 -2.39 -16.77 -0.24
CA ILE A 29 -2.77 -15.62 0.59
C ILE A 29 -3.81 -14.71 -0.10
N LEU A 30 -3.83 -14.68 -1.44
CA LEU A 30 -4.79 -13.89 -2.20
C LEU A 30 -6.24 -14.36 -1.97
N GLU A 31 -6.45 -15.61 -1.59
CA GLU A 31 -7.76 -16.15 -1.22
C GLU A 31 -8.35 -15.49 0.02
N GLU A 32 -7.48 -15.04 0.93
CA GLU A 32 -7.88 -14.30 2.14
C GLU A 32 -8.01 -12.80 1.85
N ILE A 33 -7.19 -12.25 0.95
CA ILE A 33 -7.13 -10.80 0.69
C ILE A 33 -8.23 -10.33 -0.28
N VAL A 34 -8.44 -11.04 -1.38
CA VAL A 34 -9.35 -10.59 -2.45
C VAL A 34 -10.78 -10.38 -1.95
N PRO A 35 -11.38 -11.28 -1.14
CA PRO A 35 -12.72 -11.05 -0.60
C PRO A 35 -12.88 -9.77 0.22
N LEU A 36 -11.78 -9.19 0.71
CA LEU A 36 -11.79 -8.00 1.56
C LEU A 36 -11.79 -6.68 0.78
N LEU A 37 -11.36 -6.67 -0.50
CA LEU A 37 -11.05 -5.46 -1.27
C LEU A 37 -12.19 -4.43 -1.35
N ASN A 38 -13.45 -4.89 -1.27
CA ASN A 38 -14.64 -4.03 -1.33
C ASN A 38 -15.49 -4.09 -0.06
N THR A 39 -14.87 -4.36 1.08
CA THR A 39 -15.55 -4.48 2.37
C THR A 39 -15.02 -3.45 3.36
N GLU A 40 -15.76 -3.20 4.45
CA GLU A 40 -15.23 -2.38 5.56
C GLU A 40 -13.99 -3.00 6.24
N ALA A 41 -13.71 -4.29 5.98
CA ALA A 41 -12.57 -5.03 6.50
C ALA A 41 -11.36 -5.05 5.53
N CYS A 42 -11.28 -4.13 4.57
CA CYS A 42 -10.20 -4.02 3.59
C CYS A 42 -8.81 -3.67 4.18
N TYR A 43 -8.73 -3.44 5.50
CA TYR A 43 -7.49 -3.12 6.21
C TYR A 43 -6.81 -4.39 6.71
N VAL A 44 -5.73 -4.80 6.04
CA VAL A 44 -4.98 -6.01 6.40
C VAL A 44 -3.59 -5.65 6.92
N CYS A 45 -3.25 -6.15 8.12
CA CYS A 45 -1.92 -6.02 8.70
C CYS A 45 -1.24 -7.39 8.83
N VAL A 46 -0.09 -7.56 8.17
CA VAL A 46 0.69 -8.80 8.25
C VAL A 46 1.74 -8.69 9.35
N THR A 47 1.37 -9.12 10.57
CA THR A 47 2.26 -9.15 11.73
C THR A 47 3.05 -10.47 11.80
N ARG A 48 4.34 -10.43 11.50
CA ARG A 48 5.31 -11.52 11.74
C ARG A 48 6.66 -10.99 12.24
N PRO A 49 7.60 -11.82 12.72
CA PRO A 49 8.95 -11.35 13.02
C PRO A 49 9.75 -10.99 11.75
N ARG A 50 10.88 -10.29 11.93
CA ARG A 50 11.79 -9.92 10.83
C ARG A 50 12.29 -11.16 10.07
N ARG A 51 12.37 -11.07 8.74
CA ARG A 51 12.77 -12.16 7.81
C ARG A 51 11.76 -13.30 7.62
N PHE A 52 10.52 -13.17 8.08
CA PHE A 52 9.47 -14.16 7.83
C PHE A 52 8.70 -13.91 6.52
N GLY A 53 9.29 -13.17 5.58
CA GLY A 53 8.75 -12.98 4.23
C GLY A 53 7.60 -11.99 4.12
N LYS A 54 7.52 -10.97 5.00
CA LYS A 54 6.52 -9.89 4.87
C LYS A 54 6.68 -9.11 3.56
N THR A 55 7.90 -8.65 3.31
CA THR A 55 8.28 -7.97 2.06
C THR A 55 7.96 -8.83 0.83
N LEU A 56 8.14 -10.16 0.94
CA LEU A 56 7.75 -11.08 -0.13
C LEU A 56 6.24 -11.05 -0.37
N ILE A 57 5.42 -11.05 0.69
CA ILE A 57 3.96 -10.91 0.56
C ILE A 57 3.62 -9.55 -0.04
N ALA A 58 4.20 -8.46 0.44
CA ALA A 58 3.96 -7.12 -0.12
C ALA A 58 4.30 -7.05 -1.61
N GLN A 59 5.43 -7.62 -2.01
CA GLN A 59 5.85 -7.75 -3.41
C GLN A 59 4.90 -8.64 -4.22
N LEU A 60 4.42 -9.75 -3.66
CA LEU A 60 3.46 -10.65 -4.29
C LEU A 60 2.14 -9.92 -4.57
N LEU A 61 1.58 -9.25 -3.56
CA LEU A 61 0.34 -8.49 -3.67
C LEU A 61 0.49 -7.37 -4.71
N ALA A 62 1.60 -6.62 -4.65
CA ALA A 62 1.88 -5.57 -5.62
C ALA A 62 2.02 -6.12 -7.05
N ALA A 63 2.72 -7.24 -7.22
CA ALA A 63 2.89 -7.90 -8.51
C ALA A 63 1.57 -8.43 -9.10
N TYR A 64 0.64 -8.84 -8.25
CA TYR A 64 -0.65 -9.40 -8.63
C TYR A 64 -1.66 -8.32 -9.00
N PHE A 65 -1.83 -7.30 -8.16
CA PHE A 65 -2.90 -6.31 -8.33
C PHE A 65 -2.56 -5.18 -9.32
N THR A 66 -1.28 -4.79 -9.44
CA THR A 66 -0.89 -3.58 -10.18
C THR A 66 -1.33 -3.59 -11.64
N LYS A 67 -2.11 -2.59 -12.03
CA LYS A 67 -2.62 -2.47 -13.40
C LYS A 67 -1.53 -2.36 -14.44
N ASN A 68 -1.81 -2.90 -15.64
CA ASN A 68 -0.89 -2.92 -16.77
C ASN A 68 0.47 -3.60 -16.49
N MET A 69 0.56 -4.43 -15.46
CA MET A 69 1.71 -5.28 -15.23
C MET A 69 1.59 -6.55 -16.08
N ALA A 70 2.66 -6.98 -16.74
CA ALA A 70 2.68 -8.22 -17.52
C ALA A 70 2.99 -9.43 -16.61
N SER A 71 2.25 -9.58 -15.50
CA SER A 71 2.57 -10.55 -14.45
C SER A 71 1.97 -11.94 -14.64
N SER A 72 1.04 -12.10 -15.60
CA SER A 72 0.32 -13.37 -15.85
C SER A 72 1.27 -14.56 -16.04
N LYS A 73 2.38 -14.38 -16.76
CA LYS A 73 3.41 -15.42 -16.99
C LYS A 73 3.89 -16.11 -15.70
N ILE A 74 3.92 -15.37 -14.59
CA ILE A 74 4.29 -15.92 -13.29
C ILE A 74 3.05 -16.55 -12.66
N PHE A 75 1.97 -15.77 -12.51
CA PHE A 75 0.79 -16.19 -11.75
C PHE A 75 -0.02 -17.32 -12.40
N ASP A 76 0.06 -17.51 -13.72
CA ASP A 76 -0.55 -18.63 -14.44
C ASP A 76 0.01 -19.98 -13.99
N THR A 77 1.20 -20.00 -13.36
CA THR A 77 1.87 -21.21 -12.86
C THR A 77 1.69 -21.43 -11.36
N LEU A 78 1.05 -20.49 -10.67
CA LEU A 78 0.89 -20.50 -9.22
C LEU A 78 -0.50 -21.00 -8.82
N LYS A 79 -0.66 -21.44 -7.58
CA LYS A 79 -1.91 -21.99 -7.06
C LYS A 79 -3.11 -21.04 -7.23
N VAL A 80 -2.90 -19.73 -7.09
CA VAL A 80 -3.96 -18.72 -7.26
C VAL A 80 -4.62 -18.76 -8.64
N SER A 81 -3.97 -19.31 -9.68
CA SER A 81 -4.55 -19.42 -11.03
C SER A 81 -5.83 -20.26 -11.06
N ASN A 82 -6.06 -21.10 -10.05
CA ASN A 82 -7.25 -21.94 -9.93
C ASN A 82 -8.42 -21.23 -9.22
N GLN A 83 -8.22 -20.01 -8.73
CA GLN A 83 -9.24 -19.25 -8.01
C GLN A 83 -10.20 -18.55 -8.98
N PRO A 84 -11.50 -18.44 -8.64
CA PRO A 84 -12.50 -17.86 -9.53
C PRO A 84 -12.24 -16.38 -9.82
N PHE A 85 -11.76 -15.64 -8.83
CA PHE A 85 -11.43 -14.21 -8.95
C PHE A 85 -10.14 -13.95 -9.73
N TYR A 86 -9.37 -14.99 -10.09
CA TYR A 86 -7.99 -14.85 -10.53
C TYR A 86 -7.79 -13.79 -11.62
N LYS A 87 -8.53 -13.93 -12.74
CA LYS A 87 -8.39 -13.01 -13.88
C LYS A 87 -9.08 -11.67 -13.67
N GLU A 88 -10.07 -11.62 -12.78
CA GLU A 88 -10.83 -10.42 -12.47
C GLU A 88 -9.99 -9.43 -11.67
N GLU A 89 -9.07 -9.92 -10.84
CA GLU A 89 -8.25 -9.09 -9.96
C GLU A 89 -6.81 -8.90 -10.48
N LEU A 90 -6.32 -9.82 -11.32
CA LEU A 90 -4.97 -9.79 -11.85
C LEU A 90 -4.76 -8.57 -12.75
N ASN A 91 -3.83 -7.71 -12.36
CA ASN A 91 -3.40 -6.51 -13.09
C ASN A 91 -4.54 -5.54 -13.41
N GLN A 92 -5.52 -5.40 -12.51
CA GLN A 92 -6.66 -4.50 -12.70
C GLN A 92 -6.65 -3.23 -11.81
N HIS A 93 -5.78 -3.15 -10.80
CA HIS A 93 -5.91 -2.14 -9.75
C HIS A 93 -4.81 -1.07 -9.78
N ASN A 94 -5.17 0.15 -9.37
CA ASN A 94 -4.17 1.16 -9.04
C ASN A 94 -3.52 0.81 -7.71
N VAL A 95 -2.21 0.54 -7.71
CA VAL A 95 -1.47 0.20 -6.50
C VAL A 95 -0.52 1.32 -6.12
N ILE A 96 -0.71 1.91 -4.94
CA ILE A 96 0.25 2.82 -4.32
C ILE A 96 1.11 1.97 -3.39
N TYR A 97 2.36 1.74 -3.81
CA TYR A 97 3.33 0.99 -3.01
C TYR A 97 4.26 1.97 -2.29
N ILE A 98 4.43 1.78 -0.98
CA ILE A 98 5.26 2.63 -0.12
C ILE A 98 6.18 1.73 0.71
N ASP A 99 7.48 1.88 0.52
CA ASP A 99 8.52 1.23 1.33
C ASP A 99 9.26 2.29 2.16
N PHE A 100 8.98 2.28 3.47
CA PHE A 100 9.49 3.25 4.44
C PHE A 100 10.92 2.96 4.92
N SER A 101 11.56 1.89 4.45
CA SER A 101 12.94 1.54 4.85
C SER A 101 14.00 2.54 4.36
N ASN A 102 13.67 3.38 3.37
CA ASN A 102 14.63 4.28 2.73
C ASN A 102 14.56 5.70 3.29
N MET A 103 15.75 6.29 3.51
CA MET A 103 15.91 7.68 3.91
C MET A 103 16.17 8.57 2.68
N PRO A 104 15.45 9.69 2.54
CA PRO A 104 15.81 10.72 1.57
C PRO A 104 17.22 11.26 1.82
N ARG A 105 17.88 11.77 0.78
CA ARG A 105 19.16 12.49 0.95
C ARG A 105 18.92 13.71 1.84
N GLN A 106 19.76 13.89 2.86
CA GLN A 106 19.70 15.04 3.78
C GLN A 106 18.41 15.10 4.62
N CYS A 107 17.85 13.95 4.99
CA CYS A 107 16.71 13.89 5.91
C CYS A 107 17.18 13.91 7.37
N SER A 108 17.15 15.08 8.01
CA SER A 108 17.46 15.24 9.43
C SER A 108 16.21 15.35 10.31
N GLU A 109 15.07 15.68 9.72
CA GLU A 109 13.83 15.98 10.43
C GLU A 109 12.65 15.16 9.90
N TYR A 110 11.65 14.96 10.76
CA TYR A 110 10.44 14.20 10.43
C TYR A 110 9.62 14.86 9.31
N GLU A 111 9.46 16.19 9.34
CA GLU A 111 8.69 16.93 8.33
C GLU A 111 9.27 16.73 6.92
N GLN A 112 10.60 16.71 6.80
CA GLN A 112 11.28 16.42 5.53
C GLN A 112 11.00 14.99 5.04
N TYR A 113 10.95 14.03 5.97
CA TYR A 113 10.62 12.64 5.66
C TYR A 113 9.18 12.51 5.17
N GLU A 114 8.23 13.12 5.88
CA GLU A 114 6.82 13.09 5.53
C GLU A 114 6.57 13.76 4.17
N ASN A 115 7.06 15.00 3.99
CA ASN A 115 6.91 15.76 2.75
C ASN A 115 7.50 15.01 1.55
N TYR A 116 8.65 14.36 1.71
CA TYR A 116 9.23 13.55 0.64
C TYR A 116 8.28 12.45 0.16
N HIS A 117 7.62 11.73 1.07
CA HIS A 117 6.69 10.66 0.70
C HIS A 117 5.42 11.22 0.05
N GLN A 118 4.87 12.31 0.62
CA GLN A 118 3.68 12.98 0.07
C GLN A 118 3.93 13.48 -1.36
N GLU A 119 5.01 14.25 -1.57
CA GLU A 119 5.37 14.76 -2.90
C GLU A 119 5.56 13.63 -3.92
N LYS A 120 6.19 12.51 -3.52
CA LYS A 120 6.42 11.36 -4.40
C LYS A 120 5.10 10.73 -4.84
N ILE A 121 4.14 10.62 -3.94
CA ILE A 121 2.80 10.08 -4.24
C ILE A 121 2.06 11.04 -5.16
N ILE A 122 1.99 12.33 -4.80
CA ILE A 122 1.31 13.37 -5.60
C ILE A 122 1.88 13.42 -7.01
N LYS A 123 3.20 13.49 -7.16
CA LYS A 123 3.88 13.47 -8.47
C LYS A 123 3.58 12.20 -9.27
N ALA A 124 3.39 11.05 -8.61
CA ALA A 124 3.07 9.81 -9.30
C ALA A 124 1.60 9.80 -9.77
N VAL A 125 0.68 10.31 -8.96
CA VAL A 125 -0.74 10.44 -9.31
C VAL A 125 -0.93 11.47 -10.43
N ALA A 126 -0.37 12.67 -10.30
CA ALA A 126 -0.45 13.73 -11.32
C ALA A 126 0.07 13.27 -12.70
N ARG A 127 1.09 12.39 -12.74
CA ARG A 127 1.57 11.80 -13.99
C ARG A 127 0.61 10.78 -14.60
N ALA A 128 -0.14 10.06 -13.77
CA ALA A 128 -1.11 9.08 -14.21
C ALA A 128 -2.45 9.71 -14.61
N TYR A 129 -2.79 10.86 -14.02
CA TYR A 129 -4.04 11.60 -14.24
C TYR A 129 -3.71 13.07 -14.59
N PRO A 130 -3.17 13.35 -15.79
CA PRO A 130 -2.71 14.68 -16.17
C PRO A 130 -3.83 15.72 -16.31
N ASP A 131 -5.07 15.26 -16.49
CA ASP A 131 -6.24 16.12 -16.63
C ASP A 131 -6.78 16.62 -15.27
N ILE A 132 -6.32 16.04 -14.17
CA ILE A 132 -6.75 16.37 -12.81
C ILE A 132 -5.73 17.33 -12.20
N LEU A 133 -6.21 18.48 -11.75
CA LEU A 133 -5.37 19.48 -11.11
C LEU A 133 -4.88 18.96 -9.74
N ALA A 134 -3.57 18.80 -9.63
CA ALA A 134 -2.89 18.43 -8.38
C ALA A 134 -1.67 19.33 -8.19
N ASP A 135 -1.62 20.08 -7.09
CA ASP A 135 -0.46 20.85 -6.65
C ASP A 135 0.41 20.00 -5.72
N GLU A 136 1.72 20.24 -5.71
CA GLU A 136 2.64 19.56 -4.79
C GLU A 136 2.39 19.95 -3.32
N GLN A 137 1.68 21.06 -3.07
CA GLN A 137 1.27 21.51 -1.74
C GLN A 137 -0.08 20.95 -1.27
N ASP A 138 -0.82 20.25 -2.15
CA ASP A 138 -2.08 19.63 -1.78
C ASP A 138 -1.83 18.44 -0.84
N ALA A 139 -2.80 18.15 0.02
CA ALA A 139 -2.75 16.92 0.78
C ALA A 139 -2.97 15.73 -0.16
N VAL A 140 -2.22 14.64 0.04
CA VAL A 140 -2.35 13.39 -0.75
C VAL A 140 -3.82 12.93 -0.84
N TRP A 141 -4.59 13.08 0.23
CA TRP A 141 -6.02 12.72 0.31
C TRP A 141 -6.86 13.49 -0.67
N ASP A 142 -6.69 14.81 -0.71
CA ASP A 142 -7.54 15.67 -1.51
C ASP A 142 -7.28 15.39 -3.00
N VAL A 143 -6.03 15.09 -3.39
CA VAL A 143 -5.68 14.65 -4.75
C VAL A 143 -6.31 13.31 -5.09
N LEU A 144 -6.24 12.31 -4.20
CA LEU A 144 -6.81 10.99 -4.45
C LEU A 144 -8.35 11.01 -4.48
N ASP A 145 -8.97 11.80 -3.61
CA ASP A 145 -10.42 12.01 -3.58
C ASP A 145 -10.89 12.67 -4.89
N ASN A 146 -10.17 13.67 -5.40
CA ASN A 146 -10.48 14.29 -6.69
C ASN A 146 -10.40 13.26 -7.84
N VAL A 147 -9.37 12.40 -7.85
CA VAL A 147 -9.27 11.32 -8.85
C VAL A 147 -10.45 10.38 -8.77
N PHE A 148 -10.85 9.99 -7.56
CA PHE A 148 -11.98 9.10 -7.37
C PHE A 148 -13.30 9.74 -7.83
N GLU A 149 -13.57 11.01 -7.48
CA GLU A 149 -14.79 11.71 -7.88
C GLU A 149 -14.88 11.95 -9.40
N GLU A 150 -13.74 12.18 -10.07
CA GLU A 150 -13.72 12.43 -11.52
C GLU A 150 -13.70 11.16 -12.38
N THR A 151 -12.99 10.11 -11.96
CA THR A 151 -12.80 8.90 -12.80
C THR A 151 -13.43 7.63 -12.23
N GLY A 152 -13.77 7.62 -10.95
CA GLY A 152 -14.18 6.42 -10.22
C GLY A 152 -13.03 5.46 -9.90
N ASP A 153 -11.78 5.84 -10.15
CA ASP A 153 -10.63 4.98 -9.90
C ASP A 153 -10.37 4.84 -8.38
N GLN A 154 -10.27 3.60 -7.92
CA GLN A 154 -9.89 3.27 -6.55
C GLN A 154 -8.42 2.86 -6.46
N PHE A 155 -7.86 2.94 -5.26
CA PHE A 155 -6.45 2.67 -4.98
C PHE A 155 -6.26 1.60 -3.90
N ILE A 156 -5.37 0.64 -4.16
CA ILE A 156 -4.86 -0.30 -3.17
C ILE A 156 -3.54 0.24 -2.62
N PHE A 157 -3.48 0.42 -1.30
CA PHE A 157 -2.24 0.79 -0.61
C PHE A 157 -1.50 -0.45 -0.12
N ILE A 158 -0.22 -0.56 -0.50
CA ILE A 158 0.68 -1.58 0.03
C ILE A 158 1.82 -0.86 0.75
N ILE A 159 1.82 -0.98 2.07
CA ILE A 159 2.78 -0.34 2.96
C ILE A 159 3.74 -1.40 3.48
N ASP A 160 5.03 -1.22 3.19
CA ASP A 160 6.11 -2.12 3.58
C ASP A 160 7.10 -1.40 4.50
N GLU A 161 7.73 -2.15 5.41
CA GLU A 161 8.74 -1.66 6.37
C GLU A 161 8.34 -0.36 7.11
N TRP A 162 7.05 -0.18 7.43
CA TRP A 162 6.55 1.00 8.15
C TRP A 162 7.20 1.19 9.53
N ASP A 163 7.64 0.11 10.16
CA ASP A 163 8.31 0.10 11.46
C ASP A 163 9.77 0.60 11.38
N ALA A 164 10.35 0.71 10.18
CA ALA A 164 11.68 1.27 9.98
C ALA A 164 11.75 2.75 10.42
N SER A 165 10.66 3.51 10.26
CA SER A 165 10.58 4.91 10.69
C SER A 165 10.81 5.09 12.19
N PHE A 166 10.50 4.07 13.00
CA PHE A 166 10.68 4.11 14.46
C PHE A 166 12.12 3.99 14.93
N GLN A 167 13.00 3.52 14.05
CA GLN A 167 14.43 3.36 14.31
C GLN A 167 15.23 4.59 13.85
N MET A 168 14.57 5.60 13.29
CA MET A 168 15.22 6.76 12.70
C MET A 168 15.73 7.75 13.76
N PRO A 169 16.84 8.47 13.50
CA PRO A 169 17.42 9.40 14.47
C PRO A 169 16.47 10.53 14.91
N TRP A 170 15.57 10.96 14.03
CA TRP A 170 14.56 11.99 14.31
C TRP A 170 13.30 11.45 15.02
N CYS A 171 13.24 10.16 15.35
CA CYS A 171 12.05 9.52 15.90
C CYS A 171 11.87 9.81 17.41
N SER A 172 11.38 11.02 17.72
CA SER A 172 10.86 11.37 19.04
C SER A 172 9.44 10.81 19.25
N GLU A 173 8.98 10.73 20.50
CA GLU A 173 7.61 10.29 20.83
C GLU A 173 6.54 11.09 20.05
N LYS A 174 6.69 12.42 20.02
CA LYS A 174 5.85 13.31 19.21
C LYS A 174 5.86 12.94 17.72
N ASN A 175 7.04 12.68 17.14
CA ASN A 175 7.15 12.34 15.72
C ASN A 175 6.58 10.96 15.41
N ARG A 176 6.56 10.03 16.39
CA ARG A 176 5.87 8.73 16.25
C ARG A 176 4.38 8.92 16.14
N GLU A 177 3.79 9.74 16.99
CA GLU A 177 2.36 10.05 16.95
C GLU A 177 1.99 10.71 15.62
N CYS A 178 2.79 11.69 15.16
CA CYS A 178 2.60 12.30 13.84
C CYS A 178 2.69 11.27 12.70
N PHE A 179 3.65 10.35 12.75
CA PHE A 179 3.78 9.31 11.72
C PHE A 179 2.58 8.33 11.73
N ILE A 180 2.08 7.94 12.90
CA ILE A 180 0.89 7.09 13.01
C ILE A 180 -0.35 7.81 12.49
N LEU A 181 -0.48 9.12 12.75
CA LEU A 181 -1.55 9.95 12.18
C LEU A 181 -1.43 10.04 10.66
N PHE A 182 -0.23 10.20 10.13
CA PHE A 182 0.04 10.17 8.70
C PHE A 182 -0.38 8.82 8.07
N LEU A 183 -0.03 7.68 8.67
CA LEU A 183 -0.46 6.35 8.23
C LEU A 183 -1.98 6.12 8.39
N SER A 184 -2.59 6.73 9.39
CA SER A 184 -4.03 6.63 9.61
C SER A 184 -4.78 7.40 8.53
N ASN A 185 -4.28 8.60 8.17
CA ASN A 185 -4.75 9.37 7.04
C ASN A 185 -4.52 8.59 5.73
N LEU A 186 -3.30 8.03 5.51
CA LEU A 186 -3.01 6.79 4.72
C LEU A 186 -4.21 5.96 4.26
N SER A 187 -4.83 5.40 5.28
CA SER A 187 -5.78 4.32 5.15
C SER A 187 -7.22 4.82 5.22
N SER A 188 -7.46 6.00 5.78
CA SER A 188 -8.83 6.45 6.03
C SER A 188 -9.44 7.00 4.74
N SER A 189 -10.29 6.20 4.10
CA SER A 189 -11.45 6.78 3.41
C SER A 189 -12.14 7.66 4.44
N ARG A 190 -12.17 8.98 4.24
CA ARG A 190 -12.91 9.88 5.13
C ARG A 190 -14.36 9.43 5.11
N LYS A 191 -14.78 8.60 6.08
CA LYS A 191 -16.18 8.50 6.46
C LYS A 191 -16.57 9.95 6.75
N LYS A 192 -17.35 10.59 5.87
CA LYS A 192 -18.09 11.81 6.22
C LYS A 192 -18.81 11.46 7.50
N THR A 193 -18.27 11.87 8.64
CA THR A 193 -18.82 11.49 9.93
C THR A 193 -20.15 12.23 10.01
N PRO A 194 -21.29 11.56 10.16
CA PRO A 194 -22.45 12.24 10.69
C PRO A 194 -22.04 12.66 12.09
N THR A 195 -22.01 13.96 12.36
CA THR A 195 -21.93 14.48 13.72
C THR A 195 -23.07 13.90 14.55
N SER A 196 -22.80 12.83 15.30
CA SER A 196 -23.54 12.47 16.51
C SER A 196 -22.81 11.38 17.28
N LYS A 197 -22.48 11.72 18.53
CA LYS A 197 -22.03 10.92 19.68
C LYS A 197 -22.41 9.43 19.64
N VAL A 198 -21.51 8.62 20.24
CA VAL A 198 -21.68 7.46 21.17
C VAL A 198 -20.36 6.67 21.05
N GLY A 199 -19.49 6.55 22.04
CA GLY A 199 -19.74 5.97 23.37
C GLY A 199 -19.43 4.47 23.30
N ASP A 200 -18.27 4.07 23.82
CA ASP A 200 -17.89 2.72 24.31
C ASP A 200 -18.17 1.47 23.44
N GLU A 201 -17.09 0.76 23.06
CA GLU A 201 -16.84 -0.67 23.38
C GLU A 201 -15.75 -1.25 22.46
N LEU A 202 -14.51 -1.34 22.96
CA LEU A 202 -13.54 -2.32 22.48
C LEU A 202 -13.97 -3.71 23.00
N ARG A 203 -14.41 -4.60 22.11
CA ARG A 203 -14.49 -6.03 22.41
C ARG A 203 -13.37 -6.79 21.69
N LEU A 204 -12.41 -7.23 22.50
CA LEU A 204 -11.44 -8.27 22.16
C LEU A 204 -12.20 -9.60 21.95
N LEU A 205 -11.95 -10.29 20.84
CA LEU A 205 -12.42 -11.66 20.63
C LEU A 205 -11.50 -12.63 21.38
N PRO A 206 -12.03 -13.63 22.12
CA PRO A 206 -11.23 -14.61 22.83
C PRO A 206 -10.75 -15.77 21.93
N THR A 207 -9.68 -16.40 22.42
CA THR A 207 -8.94 -17.59 21.93
C THR A 207 -9.76 -18.79 21.50
#